data_AF-A0A166HMH6-F1
#
_entry.id   AF-A0A166HMH6-F1
#
_cell.length_a   1.000
_cell.length_b   1.000
_cell.length_c   1.000
_cell.angle_alpha   90.00
_cell.angle_beta   90.00
_cell.angle_gamma   90.00
#
_symmetry.space_group_name_H-M   'P 1'
#
loop_
_entity.id
_entity.type
_entity.pdbx_description
1 polymer ?
#
loop_
_entity_poly.entity_id
_entity_poly.type
_entity_poly.pdbx_seq_one_letter_code
_entity_poly.pdbx_strand_id
1 'polypeptide(L)'
;MSLKQYLAEAYIVLSHIDQLNRMLESIRKPYLDIDTVPSFLTHASRSPDPQSSSNPWENITHLSNEQRDQFDIQARQILSRCANRVKELETVEKLRQQTTTVKSPLARFLPARLASPAVLSETSASDFIAAHHASITWYLNRRLARASQIQRDMQEERINRQLGRAKTLGSGAAREALTMGLDGTNISSPNGSTRPQDSGSRSGLASSLSRFTSLPSAAYPTPPPQSYQPEDEDSEPEEELTQAQIQQFESENAALLRGLQTTLAAVQKAESSLLDIAALQTELVTHLTQQTEITDQLYDDAIASSSTVERANVQLREARRRGKDSRLFILVFLIGSSFALLFLHYY
;
A
#
# COMPACT_ATOMS: atom_id res chain seq x y z
N MET A 1 -25.71 -12.90 -14.68
CA MET A 1 -25.82 -11.70 -13.83
C MET A 1 -26.36 -10.55 -14.67
N SER A 2 -27.31 -9.76 -14.17
CA SER A 2 -27.78 -8.56 -14.90
C SER A 2 -26.79 -7.40 -14.75
N LEU A 3 -26.76 -6.47 -15.72
CA LEU A 3 -25.88 -5.29 -15.67
C LEU A 3 -26.04 -4.51 -14.35
N LYS A 4 -27.28 -4.32 -13.89
CA LYS A 4 -27.57 -3.60 -12.65
C LYS A 4 -26.98 -4.30 -11.42
N GLN A 5 -27.06 -5.63 -11.39
CA GLN A 5 -26.50 -6.42 -10.30
C GLN A 5 -24.96 -6.34 -10.31
N TYR A 6 -24.34 -6.42 -11.49
CA TYR A 6 -22.88 -6.28 -11.64
C TYR A 6 -22.39 -4.93 -11.13
N LEU A 7 -23.06 -3.84 -11.53
CA LEU A 7 -22.72 -2.50 -11.08
C LEU A 7 -22.95 -2.32 -9.57
N ALA A 8 -24.07 -2.81 -9.03
CA ALA A 8 -24.35 -2.72 -7.60
C ALA A 8 -23.25 -3.41 -6.78
N GLU A 9 -22.80 -4.57 -7.23
CA GLU A 9 -21.70 -5.30 -6.62
C GLU A 9 -20.37 -4.56 -6.71
N ALA A 10 -20.04 -4.02 -7.89
CA ALA A 10 -18.84 -3.18 -8.07
C ALA A 10 -18.85 -1.93 -7.17
N TYR A 11 -20.00 -1.29 -6.97
CA TYR A 11 -20.16 -0.16 -6.06
C TYR A 11 -19.96 -0.55 -4.59
N ILE A 12 -20.42 -1.74 -4.19
CA ILE A 12 -20.16 -2.28 -2.83
C ILE A 12 -18.66 -2.51 -2.62
N VAL A 13 -17.97 -3.05 -3.62
CA VAL A 13 -16.51 -3.20 -3.54
C VAL A 13 -15.82 -1.83 -3.44
N LEU A 14 -16.24 -0.87 -4.26
CA LEU A 14 -15.70 0.49 -4.24
C LEU A 14 -15.91 1.16 -2.87
N SER A 15 -17.09 1.03 -2.26
CA SER A 15 -17.38 1.63 -0.96
C SER A 15 -16.48 1.07 0.15
N HIS A 16 -16.23 -0.25 0.14
CA HIS A 16 -15.30 -0.88 1.07
C HIS A 16 -13.86 -0.41 0.87
N ILE A 17 -13.41 -0.28 -0.38
CA ILE A 17 -12.07 0.26 -0.69
C ILE A 17 -11.93 1.71 -0.21
N ASP A 18 -12.96 2.52 -0.40
CA ASP A 18 -12.95 3.93 0.00
C ASP A 18 -13.03 4.09 1.52
N GLN A 19 -13.77 3.21 2.20
CA GLN A 19 -13.77 3.15 3.66
C GLN A 19 -12.39 2.75 4.20
N LEU A 20 -11.75 1.73 3.59
CA LEU A 20 -10.40 1.32 3.96
C LEU A 20 -9.38 2.44 3.75
N ASN A 21 -9.43 3.14 2.62
CA ASN A 21 -8.52 4.27 2.36
C ASN A 21 -8.70 5.40 3.38
N ARG A 22 -9.94 5.77 3.70
CA ARG A 22 -10.23 6.77 4.74
C ARG A 22 -9.70 6.34 6.11
N MET A 23 -9.86 5.06 6.44
CA MET A 23 -9.37 4.49 7.69
C MET A 23 -7.83 4.44 7.75
N LEU A 24 -7.16 4.09 6.66
CA LEU A 24 -5.69 4.14 6.55
C LEU A 24 -5.16 5.56 6.72
N GLU A 25 -5.84 6.55 6.15
CA GLU A 25 -5.43 7.94 6.22
C GLU A 25 -5.62 8.55 7.62
N SER A 26 -6.74 8.23 8.29
CA SER A 26 -6.99 8.71 9.66
C SER A 26 -6.01 8.12 10.67
N ILE A 27 -5.69 6.83 10.54
CA ILE A 27 -4.82 6.14 11.51
C ILE A 27 -3.33 6.33 11.22
N ARG A 28 -2.93 6.85 10.05
CA ARG A 28 -1.52 6.97 9.65
C ARG A 28 -0.66 7.66 10.70
N LYS A 29 -1.13 8.78 11.25
CA LYS A 29 -0.43 9.55 12.29
C LYS A 29 -0.26 8.74 13.59
N PRO A 30 -1.34 8.28 14.27
CA PRO A 30 -1.21 7.52 15.52
C PRO A 30 -0.56 6.13 15.33
N TYR A 31 -0.64 5.55 14.12
CA TYR A 31 0.02 4.28 13.81
C TYR A 31 1.54 4.42 13.82
N LEU A 32 2.08 5.49 13.23
CA LEU A 32 3.52 5.73 13.15
C LEU A 32 4.13 6.31 14.44
N ASP A 33 3.31 6.84 15.33
CA ASP A 33 3.75 7.39 16.60
C ASP A 33 4.02 6.27 17.63
N ILE A 34 5.22 5.69 17.56
CA ILE A 34 5.66 4.60 18.46
C ILE A 34 6.18 5.16 19.79
N ASP A 35 6.20 6.49 19.96
CA ASP A 35 6.76 7.15 21.14
C ASP A 35 5.76 7.16 22.30
N THR A 36 5.63 6.02 22.97
CA THR A 36 5.06 5.98 24.32
C THR A 36 6.15 6.38 25.31
N VAL A 37 6.43 7.68 25.44
CA VAL A 37 6.65 8.19 26.79
C VAL A 37 5.25 8.24 27.39
N PRO A 38 4.94 7.50 28.46
CA PRO A 38 3.66 7.70 29.13
C PRO A 38 3.69 9.14 29.61
N SER A 39 2.93 10.04 28.98
CA SER A 39 2.68 11.34 29.57
C SER A 39 1.82 11.12 30.79
N PHE A 40 2.47 10.95 31.95
CA PHE A 40 1.85 10.69 33.25
C PHE A 40 0.94 11.85 33.74
N LEU A 41 0.59 12.82 32.89
CA LEU A 41 -0.05 14.08 33.27
C LEU A 41 -1.30 14.47 32.46
N THR A 42 -1.87 13.58 31.65
CA THR A 42 -3.16 13.88 30.98
C THR A 42 -4.10 12.69 30.96
N HIS A 43 -4.60 12.30 32.14
CA HIS A 43 -5.83 11.51 32.23
C HIS A 43 -7.03 12.44 31.97
N ALA A 44 -7.48 12.50 30.72
CA ALA A 44 -8.86 12.87 30.41
C ALA A 44 -9.52 11.63 29.81
N SER A 45 -10.05 10.77 30.68
CA SER A 45 -10.90 9.65 30.30
C SER A 45 -12.18 10.19 29.68
N ARG A 46 -12.22 10.28 28.35
CA ARG A 46 -13.46 10.52 27.61
C ARG A 46 -14.18 9.17 27.48
N SER A 47 -15.29 9.04 28.19
CA SER A 47 -16.21 7.90 28.07
C SER A 47 -16.56 7.65 26.60
N PRO A 48 -16.51 6.40 26.10
CA PRO A 48 -16.99 6.09 24.76
C PRO A 48 -18.51 6.21 24.74
N ASP A 49 -19.03 7.16 23.96
CA ASP A 49 -20.46 7.27 23.66
C ASP A 49 -20.89 6.05 22.82
N PRO A 50 -21.81 5.20 23.31
CA PRO A 50 -22.21 3.96 22.63
C PRO A 50 -23.13 4.18 21.42
N GLN A 51 -23.48 5.43 21.09
CA GLN A 51 -24.41 5.77 20.02
C GLN A 51 -23.77 6.42 18.79
N SER A 52 -22.45 6.65 18.77
CA SER A 52 -21.81 7.16 17.55
C SER A 52 -21.44 5.98 16.64
N SER A 53 -22.08 5.89 15.49
CA SER A 53 -21.67 5.06 14.35
C SER A 53 -20.40 5.60 13.67
N SER A 54 -19.52 6.26 14.43
CA SER A 54 -18.26 6.82 13.94
C SER A 54 -17.16 5.77 14.03
N ASN A 55 -16.26 5.78 13.05
CA ASN A 55 -15.22 4.77 12.94
C ASN A 55 -14.40 4.73 14.25
N PRO A 56 -14.13 3.56 14.85
CA PRO A 56 -13.41 3.45 16.14
C PRO A 56 -12.06 4.18 16.17
N TRP A 57 -11.51 4.47 14.99
CA TRP A 57 -10.17 4.97 14.76
C TRP A 57 -10.09 6.48 14.46
N GLU A 58 -11.22 7.19 14.36
CA GLU A 58 -11.23 8.61 13.94
C GLU A 58 -10.74 9.59 15.01
N ASN A 59 -10.69 9.20 16.29
CA ASN A 59 -10.36 10.10 17.41
C ASN A 59 -9.21 9.62 18.30
N ILE A 60 -8.41 8.64 17.85
CA ILE A 60 -7.34 8.05 18.67
C ILE A 60 -6.02 8.79 18.43
N THR A 61 -5.45 9.40 19.47
CA THR A 61 -4.16 10.12 19.40
C THR A 61 -2.94 9.21 19.51
N HIS A 62 -3.06 8.06 20.16
CA HIS A 62 -1.97 7.08 20.32
C HIS A 62 -2.53 5.66 20.22
N LEU A 63 -1.81 4.77 19.54
CA LEU A 63 -2.22 3.38 19.38
C LEU A 63 -1.29 2.43 20.15
N SER A 64 -1.84 1.44 20.84
CA SER A 64 -1.02 0.38 21.45
C SER A 64 -0.45 -0.54 20.37
N ASN A 65 0.64 -1.25 20.68
CA ASN A 65 1.23 -2.19 19.72
C ASN A 65 0.25 -3.31 19.32
N GLU A 66 -0.59 -3.77 20.25
CA GLU A 66 -1.62 -4.77 19.98
C GLU A 66 -2.73 -4.22 19.08
N GLN A 67 -3.19 -2.99 19.35
CA GLN A 67 -4.21 -2.34 18.52
C GLN A 67 -3.70 -2.10 17.09
N ARG A 68 -2.42 -1.79 16.90
CA ARG A 68 -1.78 -1.73 15.57
C ARG A 68 -1.85 -3.07 14.85
N ASP A 69 -1.54 -4.16 15.55
CA ASP A 69 -1.58 -5.51 14.97
C ASP A 69 -3.01 -5.92 14.59
N GLN A 70 -4.00 -5.61 15.43
CA GLN A 70 -5.42 -5.84 15.13
C GLN A 70 -5.86 -5.05 13.89
N PHE A 71 -5.43 -3.79 13.78
CA PHE A 71 -5.67 -2.97 12.61
C PHE A 71 -5.06 -3.59 11.34
N ASP A 72 -3.80 -4.03 11.41
CA ASP A 72 -3.10 -4.65 10.28
C ASP A 72 -3.81 -5.93 9.80
N ILE A 73 -4.32 -6.74 10.73
CA ILE A 73 -5.12 -7.94 10.43
C ILE A 73 -6.44 -7.56 9.76
N GLN A 74 -7.16 -6.57 10.29
CA GLN A 74 -8.43 -6.11 9.71
C GLN A 74 -8.26 -5.53 8.32
N ALA A 75 -7.27 -4.65 8.12
CA ALA A 75 -6.96 -4.07 6.81
C ALA A 75 -6.65 -5.16 5.78
N ARG A 76 -5.85 -6.16 6.16
CA ARG A 76 -5.52 -7.30 5.30
C ARG A 76 -6.75 -8.15 4.95
N GLN A 77 -7.64 -8.39 5.90
CA GLN A 77 -8.89 -9.12 5.66
C GLN A 77 -9.82 -8.36 4.70
N ILE A 78 -9.92 -7.03 4.83
CA ILE A 78 -10.72 -6.20 3.92
C ILE A 78 -10.11 -6.22 2.51
N LEU A 79 -8.78 -6.05 2.39
CA LEU A 79 -8.09 -6.11 1.11
C LEU A 79 -8.29 -7.46 0.41
N SER A 80 -8.08 -8.57 1.11
CA SER A 80 -8.23 -9.91 0.52
C SER A 80 -9.69 -10.20 0.13
N ARG A 81 -10.67 -9.80 0.94
CA ARG A 81 -12.09 -9.93 0.61
C ARG A 81 -12.45 -9.11 -0.63
N CYS A 82 -11.98 -7.86 -0.71
CA CYS A 82 -12.22 -7.01 -1.88
C CYS A 82 -11.54 -7.59 -3.13
N ALA A 83 -10.29 -8.04 -3.03
CA ALA A 83 -9.58 -8.67 -4.14
C ALA A 83 -10.30 -9.93 -4.65
N ASN A 84 -10.77 -10.80 -3.75
CA ASN A 84 -11.55 -11.98 -4.12
C ASN A 84 -12.88 -11.60 -4.81
N ARG A 85 -13.55 -10.56 -4.34
CA ARG A 85 -14.79 -10.07 -4.97
C ARG A 85 -14.54 -9.49 -6.35
N VAL A 86 -13.42 -8.77 -6.56
CA VAL A 86 -13.04 -8.30 -7.90
C VAL A 86 -12.73 -9.48 -8.83
N LYS A 87 -12.01 -10.49 -8.34
CA LYS A 87 -11.78 -11.73 -9.11
C LYS A 87 -13.09 -12.42 -9.50
N GLU A 88 -14.08 -12.46 -8.60
CA GLU A 88 -15.40 -13.01 -8.90
C GLU A 88 -16.14 -12.20 -9.98
N LEU A 89 -16.10 -10.86 -9.92
CA LEU A 89 -16.65 -10.00 -10.97
C LEU A 89 -15.99 -10.29 -12.33
N GLU A 90 -14.69 -10.54 -12.35
CA GLU A 90 -13.96 -10.89 -13.56
C GLU A 90 -14.30 -12.28 -14.09
N THR A 91 -14.49 -13.29 -13.22
CA THR A 91 -14.92 -14.61 -13.68
C THR A 91 -16.33 -14.56 -14.26
N VAL A 92 -17.24 -13.81 -13.63
CA VAL A 92 -18.59 -13.57 -14.17
C VAL A 92 -18.50 -12.90 -15.55
N GLU A 93 -17.58 -11.96 -15.72
CA GLU A 93 -17.38 -11.29 -17.01
C GLU A 93 -16.80 -12.23 -18.07
N LYS A 94 -15.79 -13.02 -17.73
CA LYS A 94 -15.21 -14.05 -18.61
C LYS A 94 -16.27 -15.06 -19.06
N LEU A 95 -17.13 -15.52 -18.14
CA LEU A 95 -18.23 -16.42 -18.46
C LEU A 95 -19.26 -15.77 -19.39
N ARG A 96 -19.55 -14.47 -19.21
CA ARG A 96 -20.43 -13.74 -20.12
C ARG A 96 -19.84 -13.65 -21.52
N GLN A 97 -18.56 -13.28 -21.62
CA GLN A 97 -17.86 -13.19 -22.90
C GLN A 97 -17.88 -14.53 -23.63
N GLN A 98 -17.55 -15.63 -22.94
CA GLN A 98 -17.62 -16.98 -23.51
C GLN A 98 -19.05 -17.36 -23.96
N THR A 99 -20.06 -17.01 -23.16
CA THR A 99 -21.45 -17.30 -23.53
C THR A 99 -21.90 -16.48 -24.74
N THR A 100 -21.43 -15.24 -24.87
CA THR A 100 -21.72 -14.40 -26.04
C THR A 100 -21.00 -14.91 -27.27
N THR A 101 -19.73 -15.31 -27.19
CA THR A 101 -18.99 -15.84 -28.34
C THR A 101 -19.57 -17.15 -28.88
N VAL A 102 -20.06 -18.04 -28.00
CA VAL A 102 -20.71 -19.30 -28.39
C VAL A 102 -22.08 -19.09 -29.06
N LYS A 103 -22.74 -17.95 -28.82
CA LYS A 103 -24.00 -17.61 -29.50
C LYS A 103 -23.80 -17.10 -30.93
N SER A 104 -22.61 -16.62 -31.27
CA SER A 104 -22.32 -16.02 -32.58
C SER A 104 -21.00 -16.51 -33.22
N PRO A 105 -20.65 -17.82 -33.20
CA PRO A 105 -19.34 -18.29 -33.66
C PRO A 105 -19.16 -18.07 -35.17
N LEU A 106 -20.23 -18.23 -35.95
CA LEU A 106 -20.22 -18.00 -37.40
C LEU A 106 -20.29 -16.51 -37.76
N ALA A 107 -20.84 -15.66 -36.89
CA ALA A 107 -20.96 -14.22 -37.17
C ALA A 107 -19.59 -13.54 -37.24
N ARG A 108 -18.58 -14.06 -36.53
CA ARG A 108 -17.20 -13.55 -36.55
C ARG A 108 -16.46 -13.88 -37.84
N PHE A 109 -16.87 -14.92 -38.56
CA PHE A 109 -16.30 -15.32 -39.86
C PHE A 109 -17.07 -14.75 -41.05
N LEU A 110 -18.24 -14.16 -40.83
CA LEU A 110 -19.00 -13.54 -41.89
C LEU A 110 -18.46 -12.13 -42.16
N PRO A 111 -18.12 -11.79 -43.42
CA PRO A 111 -17.77 -10.41 -43.74
C PRO A 111 -18.95 -9.50 -43.36
N ALA A 112 -18.66 -8.32 -42.82
CA ALA A 112 -19.66 -7.38 -42.29
C ALA A 112 -20.79 -7.02 -43.27
N ARG A 113 -20.60 -7.28 -44.57
CA ARG A 113 -21.62 -7.12 -45.62
C ARG A 113 -22.70 -8.22 -45.65
N LEU A 114 -22.41 -9.40 -45.11
CA LEU A 114 -23.31 -10.56 -45.08
C LEU A 114 -23.93 -10.79 -43.70
N ALA A 115 -23.37 -10.19 -42.65
CA ALA A 115 -23.92 -10.25 -41.31
C ALA A 115 -25.21 -9.42 -41.20
N SER A 116 -26.21 -9.93 -40.50
CA SER A 116 -27.44 -9.18 -40.25
C SER A 116 -27.15 -8.00 -39.31
N PRO A 117 -27.77 -6.83 -39.52
CA PRO A 117 -27.50 -5.64 -38.72
C PRO A 117 -27.89 -5.81 -37.24
N ALA A 118 -28.87 -6.66 -36.96
CA ALA A 118 -29.24 -7.02 -35.60
C ALA A 118 -28.08 -7.73 -34.88
N VAL A 119 -27.44 -8.71 -35.54
CA VAL A 119 -26.31 -9.45 -34.98
C VAL A 119 -25.07 -8.56 -34.82
N LEU A 120 -24.81 -7.67 -35.77
CA LEU A 120 -23.71 -6.70 -35.65
C LEU A 120 -23.92 -5.74 -34.48
N SER A 121 -25.14 -5.21 -34.32
CA SER A 121 -25.48 -4.31 -33.21
C SER A 121 -25.46 -5.00 -31.85
N GLU A 122 -25.88 -6.27 -31.77
CA GLU A 122 -25.79 -7.06 -30.55
C GLU A 122 -24.34 -7.37 -30.18
N THR A 123 -23.51 -7.70 -31.17
CA THR A 123 -22.08 -7.96 -30.97
C THR A 123 -21.37 -6.69 -30.49
N SER A 124 -21.57 -5.55 -31.15
CA SER A 124 -20.97 -4.27 -30.73
C SER A 124 -21.42 -3.81 -29.36
N ALA A 125 -22.71 -4.01 -29.02
CA ALA A 125 -23.19 -3.72 -27.68
C ALA A 125 -22.52 -4.64 -26.64
N SER A 126 -22.32 -5.92 -26.97
CA SER A 126 -21.66 -6.86 -26.08
C SER A 126 -20.16 -6.55 -25.88
N ASP A 127 -19.47 -6.09 -26.93
CA ASP A 127 -18.08 -5.64 -26.89
C ASP A 127 -17.95 -4.38 -26.03
N PHE A 128 -18.87 -3.42 -26.18
CA PHE A 128 -18.90 -2.21 -25.36
C PHE A 128 -19.13 -2.51 -23.87
N ILE A 129 -20.06 -3.43 -23.55
CA ILE A 129 -20.28 -3.84 -22.17
C ILE A 129 -19.04 -4.58 -21.62
N ALA A 130 -18.33 -5.35 -22.46
CA ALA A 130 -17.09 -6.02 -22.06
C ALA A 130 -15.98 -5.01 -21.74
N ALA A 131 -15.76 -4.02 -22.59
CA ALA A 131 -14.82 -2.93 -22.35
C ALA A 131 -15.20 -2.12 -21.08
N HIS A 132 -16.49 -1.85 -20.88
CA HIS A 132 -16.98 -1.15 -19.70
C HIS A 132 -16.74 -1.96 -18.41
N HIS A 133 -17.03 -3.26 -18.40
CA HIS A 133 -16.76 -4.11 -17.23
C HIS A 133 -15.26 -4.31 -16.97
N ALA A 134 -14.46 -4.44 -18.03
CA ALA A 134 -13.00 -4.50 -17.93
C ALA A 134 -12.43 -3.21 -17.32
N SER A 135 -12.90 -2.04 -17.75
CA SER A 135 -12.46 -0.76 -17.17
C SER A 135 -12.89 -0.57 -15.72
N ILE A 136 -14.08 -1.06 -15.32
CA ILE A 136 -14.52 -1.07 -13.91
C ILE A 136 -13.59 -1.95 -13.05
N THR A 137 -13.36 -3.20 -13.47
CA THR A 137 -12.50 -4.13 -12.71
C THR A 137 -11.06 -3.66 -12.64
N TRP A 138 -10.54 -3.12 -13.74
CA TRP A 138 -9.23 -2.45 -13.77
C TRP A 138 -9.16 -1.29 -12.78
N TYR A 139 -10.18 -0.43 -12.75
CA TYR A 139 -10.24 0.70 -11.83
C TYR A 139 -10.28 0.26 -10.35
N LEU A 140 -11.06 -0.76 -10.03
CA LEU A 140 -11.12 -1.35 -8.68
C LEU A 140 -9.78 -1.95 -8.28
N ASN A 141 -9.15 -2.75 -9.15
CA ASN A 141 -7.82 -3.32 -8.91
C ASN A 141 -6.76 -2.24 -8.73
N ARG A 142 -6.84 -1.14 -9.50
CA ARG A 142 -5.92 -0.01 -9.34
C ARG A 142 -6.09 0.69 -8.00
N ARG A 143 -7.32 0.85 -7.51
CA ARG A 143 -7.57 1.39 -6.16
C ARG A 143 -7.10 0.43 -5.06
N LEU A 144 -7.29 -0.88 -5.22
CA LEU A 144 -6.79 -1.91 -4.29
C LEU A 144 -5.27 -1.95 -4.23
N ALA A 145 -4.60 -1.87 -5.39
CA ALA A 145 -3.14 -1.80 -5.47
C ALA A 145 -2.62 -0.54 -4.75
N ARG A 146 -3.32 0.58 -4.85
CA ARG A 146 -2.97 1.80 -4.12
C ARG A 146 -3.18 1.67 -2.60
N ALA A 147 -4.30 1.09 -2.18
CA ALA A 147 -4.59 0.88 -0.75
C ALA A 147 -3.56 -0.07 -0.10
N SER A 148 -3.23 -1.18 -0.78
CA SER A 148 -2.20 -2.12 -0.33
C SER A 148 -0.80 -1.48 -0.26
N GLN A 149 -0.45 -0.62 -1.23
CA GLN A 149 0.80 0.16 -1.18
C GLN A 149 0.87 1.04 0.07
N ILE A 150 -0.20 1.79 0.38
CA ILE A 150 -0.24 2.66 1.57
C ILE A 150 -0.06 1.83 2.85
N GLN A 151 -0.73 0.67 2.95
CA GLN A 151 -0.58 -0.23 4.09
C GLN A 151 0.85 -0.75 4.22
N ARG A 152 1.46 -1.19 3.11
CA ARG A 152 2.85 -1.68 3.11
C ARG A 152 3.81 -0.59 3.58
N ASP A 153 3.70 0.61 3.02
CA ASP A 153 4.58 1.74 3.37
C ASP A 153 4.50 2.08 4.88
N MET A 154 3.30 1.98 5.47
CA MET A 154 3.12 2.14 6.92
C MET A 154 3.78 1.01 7.73
N GLN A 155 3.67 -0.24 7.28
CA GLN A 155 4.28 -1.39 7.96
C GLN A 155 5.82 -1.37 7.86
N GLU A 156 6.37 -1.00 6.71
CA GLU A 156 7.81 -0.82 6.51
C GLU A 156 8.36 0.24 7.48
N GLU A 157 7.70 1.38 7.57
CA GLU A 157 8.09 2.47 8.47
C GLU A 157 8.00 2.03 9.94
N ARG A 158 6.98 1.25 10.32
CA ARG A 158 6.86 0.68 11.68
C ARG A 158 8.04 -0.25 11.99
N ILE A 159 8.37 -1.16 11.09
CA ILE A 159 9.48 -2.11 11.26
C ILE A 159 10.80 -1.34 11.37
N ASN A 160 11.03 -0.36 10.50
CA ASN A 160 12.23 0.48 10.54
C ASN A 160 12.37 1.22 11.87
N ARG A 161 11.28 1.76 12.42
CA ARG A 161 11.28 2.42 13.75
C ARG A 161 11.53 1.43 14.89
N GLN A 162 10.94 0.24 14.86
CA GLN A 162 11.18 -0.80 15.86
C GLN A 162 12.63 -1.32 15.80
N LEU A 163 13.16 -1.54 14.60
CA LEU A 163 14.56 -1.91 14.37
C LEU A 163 15.51 -0.82 14.86
N GLY A 164 15.19 0.45 14.57
CA GLY A 164 15.92 1.61 15.07
C GLY A 164 15.98 1.63 16.59
N ARG A 165 14.87 1.37 17.29
CA ARG A 165 14.83 1.28 18.75
C ARG A 165 15.66 0.12 19.29
N ALA A 166 15.55 -1.07 18.69
CA ALA A 166 16.37 -2.22 19.10
C ALA A 166 17.87 -1.91 18.96
N LYS A 167 18.26 -1.24 17.86
CA LYS A 167 19.63 -0.78 17.63
C LYS A 167 20.08 0.28 18.63
N THR A 168 19.22 1.27 18.92
CA THR A 168 19.52 2.34 19.89
C THR A 168 19.65 1.79 21.30
N LEU A 169 18.77 0.88 21.74
CA LEU A 169 18.86 0.22 23.05
C LEU A 169 20.16 -0.57 23.19
N GLY A 170 20.56 -1.31 22.14
CA GLY A 170 21.85 -2.00 22.12
C GLY A 170 23.04 -1.04 22.18
N SER A 171 22.98 0.07 21.42
CA SER A 171 24.05 1.08 21.44
C SER A 171 24.12 1.87 22.75
N GLY A 172 22.98 2.14 23.40
CA GLY A 172 22.88 2.83 24.68
C GLY A 172 23.48 1.98 25.79
N ALA A 173 23.10 0.70 25.88
CA ALA A 173 23.67 -0.26 26.82
C ALA A 173 25.18 -0.45 26.61
N ALA A 174 25.65 -0.52 25.35
CA ALA A 174 27.09 -0.60 25.05
C ALA A 174 27.85 0.67 25.46
N ARG A 175 27.24 1.85 25.25
CA ARG A 175 27.84 3.13 25.69
C ARG A 175 27.89 3.23 27.20
N GLU A 176 26.81 2.83 27.86
CA GLU A 176 26.68 2.85 29.32
C GLU A 176 27.70 1.91 29.98
N ALA A 177 27.86 0.69 29.45
CA ALA A 177 28.89 -0.24 29.85
C ALA A 177 30.32 0.30 29.65
N LEU A 178 30.58 1.06 28.56
CA LEU A 178 31.86 1.75 28.38
C LEU A 178 32.07 2.85 29.42
N THR A 179 31.05 3.66 29.74
CA THR A 179 31.16 4.68 30.81
C THR A 179 31.35 4.08 32.20
N MET A 180 30.68 2.96 32.53
CA MET A 180 30.92 2.27 33.81
C MET A 180 32.28 1.56 33.86
N GLY A 181 32.82 1.12 32.72
CA GLY A 181 34.17 0.56 32.62
C GLY A 181 35.31 1.59 32.61
N LEU A 182 34.98 2.87 32.47
CA LEU A 182 35.96 3.97 32.41
C LEU A 182 36.19 4.67 33.77
N ASP A 183 35.40 4.38 34.80
CA ASP A 183 35.58 4.94 36.15
C ASP A 183 36.42 4.05 37.10
N GLY A 184 36.96 2.94 36.59
CA GLY A 184 37.74 1.96 37.37
C GLY A 184 39.10 1.57 36.80
N THR A 185 39.62 2.27 35.78
CA THR A 185 40.90 1.90 35.16
C THR A 185 41.89 3.05 35.12
N ASN A 186 42.53 3.30 36.27
CA ASN A 186 43.88 3.84 36.32
C ASN A 186 44.87 2.71 35.90
N ILE A 187 44.77 2.25 34.64
CA ILE A 187 45.74 1.32 34.07
C ILE A 187 46.96 2.16 33.72
N SER A 188 47.99 2.02 34.55
CA SER A 188 49.34 2.42 34.21
C SER A 188 49.74 1.83 32.86
N SER A 189 50.10 2.71 31.92
CA SER A 189 50.77 2.36 30.68
C SER A 189 52.03 1.52 30.97
N PRO A 190 52.20 0.35 30.35
CA PRO A 190 53.53 -0.12 30.00
C PRO A 190 53.88 0.47 28.64
N ASN A 191 54.93 1.28 28.65
CA ASN A 191 55.72 1.74 27.53
C ASN A 191 55.78 0.70 26.37
N GLY A 192 55.31 1.07 25.18
CA GLY A 192 55.31 0.19 24.01
C GLY A 192 54.95 0.93 22.73
N SER A 193 55.93 1.61 22.14
CA SER A 193 55.83 2.20 20.80
C SER A 193 55.59 1.11 19.74
N THR A 194 54.46 1.14 19.03
CA THR A 194 54.42 0.89 17.58
C THR A 194 53.08 1.30 16.96
N ARG A 195 53.19 2.07 15.88
CA ARG A 195 52.15 2.62 15.01
C ARG A 195 51.36 1.51 14.28
N PRO A 196 50.11 1.75 13.87
CA PRO A 196 49.84 2.10 12.46
C PRO A 196 48.71 3.15 12.33
N GLN A 197 48.99 4.34 11.79
CA GLN A 197 48.78 4.76 10.39
C GLN A 197 47.30 4.80 9.95
N ASP A 198 46.83 6.05 9.83
CA ASP A 198 45.64 6.54 9.14
C ASP A 198 45.25 5.80 7.84
N SER A 199 43.94 5.66 7.62
CA SER A 199 43.28 6.31 6.48
C SER A 199 41.76 6.09 6.52
N GLY A 200 40.97 7.17 6.49
CA GLY A 200 39.54 7.06 6.16
C GLY A 200 38.60 8.12 6.71
N SER A 201 38.89 9.40 6.48
CA SER A 201 37.90 10.48 6.65
C SER A 201 36.66 10.26 5.75
N ARG A 202 35.46 10.53 6.30
CA ARG A 202 34.34 11.31 5.70
C ARG A 202 33.19 11.35 6.73
N SER A 203 33.01 12.43 7.49
CA SER A 203 32.29 13.69 7.15
C SER A 203 30.81 13.67 7.55
N GLY A 204 30.48 14.49 8.56
CA GLY A 204 29.17 15.13 8.82
C GLY A 204 28.14 14.26 9.53
N LEU A 205 27.42 14.65 10.58
CA LEU A 205 26.90 15.95 11.01
C LEU A 205 26.55 15.81 12.51
N ALA A 206 27.10 16.63 13.40
CA ALA A 206 26.54 16.82 14.76
C ALA A 206 27.18 18.05 15.41
N SER A 207 26.75 19.22 14.96
CA SER A 207 26.95 20.48 15.66
C SER A 207 25.80 20.72 16.62
N SER A 208 26.01 20.47 17.91
CA SER A 208 25.31 21.18 18.98
C SER A 208 25.93 20.90 20.34
N LEU A 209 26.36 22.00 20.97
CA LEU A 209 26.56 22.18 22.42
C LEU A 209 27.86 21.64 23.03
N SER A 210 28.90 22.46 22.98
CA SER A 210 29.53 22.97 24.22
C SER A 210 30.63 23.95 23.87
N ARG A 211 30.38 25.23 24.14
CA ARG A 211 31.42 26.25 24.14
C ARG A 211 31.09 27.31 25.18
N PHE A 212 31.96 27.33 26.20
CA PHE A 212 32.45 28.43 27.05
C PHE A 212 31.40 29.17 27.92
N THR A 213 31.66 29.55 29.17
CA THR A 213 32.80 30.30 29.76
C THR A 213 32.68 30.18 31.30
N SER A 214 33.68 29.73 32.06
CA SER A 214 34.84 30.45 32.66
C SER A 214 34.55 31.30 33.90
N LEU A 215 35.20 30.98 35.04
CA LEU A 215 35.93 31.91 35.94
C LEU A 215 36.73 31.09 36.99
N PRO A 216 37.73 31.66 37.73
CA PRO A 216 39.09 31.15 37.75
C PRO A 216 39.53 30.56 39.10
N SER A 217 40.42 29.56 39.05
CA SER A 217 41.03 28.96 40.25
C SER A 217 42.22 29.81 40.72
N ALA A 218 42.15 30.23 41.98
CA ALA A 218 43.20 30.98 42.66
C ALA A 218 44.36 30.05 43.07
N ALA A 219 45.58 30.51 42.81
CA ALA A 219 46.82 29.86 43.21
C ALA A 219 47.02 29.88 44.73
N TYR A 220 47.41 28.73 45.30
CA TYR A 220 48.12 28.64 46.57
C TYR A 220 49.22 27.57 46.50
N PRO A 221 50.29 27.71 47.32
CA PRO A 221 51.60 27.13 47.06
C PRO A 221 51.80 25.75 47.69
N THR A 222 52.69 25.00 47.06
CA THR A 222 53.30 23.74 47.50
C THR A 222 53.99 23.84 48.86
N PRO A 223 53.76 22.88 49.79
CA PRO A 223 54.71 22.54 50.84
C PRO A 223 55.56 21.30 50.45
N PRO A 224 56.76 21.13 51.05
CA PRO A 224 57.78 20.14 50.66
C PRO A 224 57.52 18.74 51.28
N PRO A 225 58.22 17.68 50.81
CA PRO A 225 57.92 16.30 51.19
C PRO A 225 58.50 15.99 52.58
N GLN A 226 57.68 15.46 53.48
CA GLN A 226 58.16 14.87 54.74
C GLN A 226 57.82 13.38 54.80
N SER A 227 58.91 12.60 54.88
CA SER A 227 59.11 11.33 55.60
C SER A 227 57.87 10.51 55.92
N TYR A 228 57.77 9.37 55.23
CA TYR A 228 56.92 8.24 55.58
C TYR A 228 57.23 7.75 57.00
N GLN A 229 56.20 7.77 57.84
CA GLN A 229 56.11 7.04 59.09
C GLN A 229 54.93 6.07 58.93
N PRO A 230 55.06 4.78 59.26
CA PRO A 230 53.99 3.82 59.08
C PRO A 230 53.03 3.98 60.27
N GLU A 231 51.84 4.50 60.00
CA GLU A 231 50.71 4.44 60.93
C GLU A 231 49.58 3.67 60.27
N ASP A 232 48.90 2.93 61.13
CA ASP A 232 48.08 1.77 60.87
C ASP A 232 46.77 2.07 60.13
N GLU A 233 46.25 1.01 59.50
CA GLU A 233 44.84 0.76 59.18
C GLU A 233 43.90 1.97 59.10
N ASP A 234 43.68 2.46 57.89
CA ASP A 234 42.31 2.77 57.46
C ASP A 234 42.10 2.09 56.11
N SER A 235 41.23 1.09 56.14
CA SER A 235 40.73 0.42 54.95
C SER A 235 40.18 1.49 54.01
N GLU A 236 40.76 1.65 52.82
CA GLU A 236 40.00 2.27 51.75
C GLU A 236 38.72 1.44 51.65
N PRO A 237 37.53 2.02 51.86
CA PRO A 237 36.33 1.28 51.52
C PRO A 237 36.45 1.09 50.01
N GLU A 238 36.85 -0.12 49.60
CA GLU A 238 36.36 -0.69 48.37
C GLU A 238 34.88 -0.33 48.38
N GLU A 239 34.45 0.60 47.50
CA GLU A 239 33.05 0.97 47.35
C GLU A 239 32.36 -0.25 46.75
N GLU A 240 32.21 -1.29 47.56
CA GLU A 240 31.41 -2.45 47.31
C GLU A 240 30.00 -1.91 47.11
N LEU A 241 29.51 -2.05 45.87
CA LEU A 241 28.14 -1.74 45.51
C LEU A 241 27.21 -2.20 46.63
N THR A 242 26.50 -1.26 47.26
CA THR A 242 25.59 -1.63 48.35
C THR A 242 24.67 -2.74 47.86
N GLN A 243 24.36 -3.73 48.71
CA GLN A 243 23.53 -4.88 48.32
C GLN A 243 22.21 -4.45 47.63
N ALA A 244 21.68 -3.28 47.99
CA ALA A 244 20.53 -2.65 47.35
C ALA A 244 20.80 -2.18 45.90
N GLN A 245 21.97 -1.61 45.62
CA GLN A 245 22.37 -1.15 44.29
C GLN A 245 22.64 -2.32 43.33
N ILE A 246 23.18 -3.44 43.82
CA ILE A 246 23.32 -4.69 43.05
C ILE A 246 21.93 -5.24 42.67
N GLN A 247 21.00 -5.31 43.63
CA GLN A 247 19.62 -5.73 43.33
C GLN A 247 18.94 -4.80 42.32
N GLN A 248 19.20 -3.50 42.38
CA GLN A 248 18.69 -2.55 41.39
C GLN A 248 19.26 -2.85 39.99
N PHE A 249 20.58 -3.01 39.85
CA PHE A 249 21.21 -3.36 38.57
C PHE A 249 20.72 -4.70 38.01
N GLU A 250 20.55 -5.72 38.86
CA GLU A 250 19.97 -7.01 38.44
C GLU A 250 18.54 -6.84 37.94
N SER A 251 17.73 -6.02 38.62
CA SER A 251 16.35 -5.74 38.23
C SER A 251 16.27 -4.94 36.92
N GLU A 252 17.17 -3.98 36.70
CA GLU A 252 17.26 -3.16 35.49
C GLU A 252 17.75 -3.98 34.30
N ASN A 253 18.78 -4.82 34.49
CA ASN A 253 19.24 -5.76 33.47
C ASN A 253 18.14 -6.76 33.08
N ALA A 254 17.41 -7.31 34.06
CA ALA A 254 16.28 -8.20 33.79
C ALA A 254 15.15 -7.48 33.05
N ALA A 255 14.88 -6.20 33.35
CA ALA A 255 13.92 -5.38 32.64
C ALA A 255 14.37 -5.08 31.20
N LEU A 256 15.66 -4.77 30.99
CA LEU A 256 16.25 -4.54 29.68
C LEU A 256 16.18 -5.78 28.80
N LEU A 257 16.57 -6.96 29.33
CA LEU A 257 16.50 -8.22 28.60
C LEU A 257 15.06 -8.58 28.21
N ARG A 258 14.08 -8.39 29.11
CA ARG A 258 12.66 -8.55 28.76
C ARG A 258 12.21 -7.57 27.68
N GLY A 259 12.66 -6.33 27.74
CA GLY A 259 12.39 -5.31 26.72
C GLY A 259 12.96 -5.71 25.35
N LEU A 260 14.21 -6.19 25.31
CA LEU A 260 14.85 -6.70 24.11
C LEU A 260 14.09 -7.92 23.55
N GLN A 261 13.74 -8.89 24.39
CA GLN A 261 12.95 -10.04 23.97
C GLN A 261 11.59 -9.63 23.37
N THR A 262 10.90 -8.69 24.01
CA THR A 262 9.60 -8.18 23.54
C THR A 262 9.72 -7.43 22.22
N THR A 263 10.76 -6.60 22.07
CA THR A 263 11.01 -5.86 20.82
C THR A 263 11.37 -6.80 19.68
N LEU A 264 12.20 -7.82 19.91
CA LEU A 264 12.51 -8.85 18.91
C LEU A 264 11.28 -9.63 18.47
N ALA A 265 10.43 -10.06 19.42
CA ALA A 265 9.18 -10.75 19.10
C ALA A 265 8.23 -9.85 18.27
N ALA A 266 8.15 -8.56 18.60
CA ALA A 266 7.35 -7.60 17.84
C ALA A 266 7.89 -7.39 16.42
N VAL A 267 9.21 -7.30 16.24
CA VAL A 267 9.87 -7.17 14.93
C VAL A 267 9.60 -8.41 14.08
N GLN A 268 9.78 -9.62 14.62
CA GLN A 268 9.51 -10.87 13.88
C GLN A 268 8.05 -10.97 13.43
N LYS A 269 7.10 -10.61 14.32
CA LYS A 269 5.67 -10.60 13.98
C LYS A 269 5.36 -9.57 12.87
N ALA A 270 5.96 -8.38 12.97
CA ALA A 270 5.78 -7.33 11.98
C ALA A 270 6.39 -7.73 10.62
N GLU A 271 7.57 -8.36 10.61
CA GLU A 271 8.23 -8.89 9.42
C GLU A 271 7.37 -9.94 8.71
N SER A 272 6.82 -10.90 9.46
CA SER A 272 5.88 -11.87 8.89
C SER A 272 4.65 -11.20 8.27
N SER A 273 4.05 -10.21 8.92
CA SER A 273 2.94 -9.45 8.35
C SER A 273 3.35 -8.67 7.10
N LEU A 274 4.56 -8.11 7.07
CA LEU A 274 5.08 -7.37 5.93
C LEU A 274 5.28 -8.28 4.71
N LEU A 275 5.77 -9.51 4.93
CA LEU A 275 5.90 -10.50 3.86
C LEU A 275 4.53 -10.89 3.28
N ASP A 276 3.52 -11.09 4.13
CA ASP A 276 2.15 -11.40 3.69
C ASP A 276 1.56 -10.27 2.82
N ILE A 277 1.69 -9.01 3.24
CA ILE A 277 1.16 -7.87 2.47
C ILE A 277 1.96 -7.66 1.19
N ALA A 278 3.27 -7.86 1.20
CA ALA A 278 4.12 -7.75 0.02
C ALA A 278 3.78 -8.84 -1.02
N ALA A 279 3.47 -10.06 -0.57
CA ALA A 279 2.98 -11.13 -1.44
C ALA A 279 1.64 -10.75 -2.09
N LEU A 280 0.67 -10.32 -1.29
CA LEU A 280 -0.65 -9.86 -1.77
C LEU A 280 -0.49 -8.70 -2.77
N GLN A 281 0.35 -7.72 -2.46
CA GLN A 281 0.59 -6.60 -3.35
C GLN A 281 1.24 -7.02 -4.66
N THR A 282 2.25 -7.89 -4.61
CA THR A 282 2.92 -8.39 -5.81
C THR A 282 1.92 -9.09 -6.72
N GLU A 283 1.02 -9.89 -6.14
CA GLU A 283 -0.08 -10.51 -6.88
C GLU A 283 -1.01 -9.46 -7.51
N LEU A 284 -1.47 -8.46 -6.74
CA LEU A 284 -2.34 -7.39 -7.25
C LEU A 284 -1.69 -6.58 -8.37
N VAL A 285 -0.42 -6.22 -8.24
CA VAL A 285 0.31 -5.43 -9.24
C VAL A 285 0.53 -6.26 -10.50
N THR A 286 0.94 -7.53 -10.36
CA THR A 286 1.09 -8.45 -11.50
C THR A 286 -0.24 -8.60 -12.24
N HIS A 287 -1.32 -8.83 -11.50
CA HIS A 287 -2.65 -8.96 -12.07
C HIS A 287 -3.10 -7.67 -12.79
N LEU A 288 -2.85 -6.50 -12.21
CA LEU A 288 -3.15 -5.21 -12.82
C LEU A 288 -2.36 -4.98 -14.12
N THR A 289 -1.09 -5.38 -14.17
CA THR A 289 -0.29 -5.27 -15.40
C THR A 289 -0.85 -6.14 -16.52
N GLN A 290 -1.18 -7.41 -16.21
CA GLN A 290 -1.82 -8.31 -17.17
C GLN A 290 -3.18 -7.79 -17.64
N GLN A 291 -3.97 -7.25 -16.71
CA GLN A 291 -5.31 -6.73 -17.00
C GLN A 291 -5.28 -5.44 -17.83
N THR A 292 -4.22 -4.63 -17.72
CA THR A 292 -4.09 -3.38 -18.50
C THR A 292 -4.06 -3.69 -20.00
N GLU A 293 -3.24 -4.66 -20.42
CA GLU A 293 -3.17 -5.08 -21.82
C GLU A 293 -4.53 -5.58 -22.34
N ILE A 294 -5.22 -6.42 -21.56
CA ILE A 294 -6.54 -6.94 -21.93
C ILE A 294 -7.58 -5.82 -22.03
N THR A 295 -7.52 -4.85 -21.12
CA THR A 295 -8.48 -3.72 -21.10
C THR A 295 -8.28 -2.82 -22.31
N ASP A 296 -7.03 -2.56 -22.70
CA ASP A 296 -6.71 -1.77 -23.89
C ASP A 296 -7.19 -2.47 -25.16
N GLN A 297 -6.94 -3.79 -25.28
CA GLN A 297 -7.45 -4.59 -26.41
C GLN A 297 -8.98 -4.55 -26.51
N LEU A 298 -9.69 -4.74 -25.40
CA LEU A 298 -11.16 -4.70 -25.37
C LEU A 298 -11.70 -3.29 -25.72
N TYR A 299 -10.98 -2.25 -25.32
CA TYR A 299 -11.33 -0.88 -25.66
C TYR A 299 -11.21 -0.60 -27.16
N ASP A 300 -10.08 -1.01 -27.76
CA ASP A 300 -9.85 -0.87 -29.19
C ASP A 300 -10.87 -1.68 -30.02
N ASP A 301 -11.15 -2.91 -29.60
CA ASP A 301 -12.16 -3.78 -30.22
C ASP A 301 -13.55 -3.12 -30.17
N ALA A 302 -13.94 -2.55 -29.02
CA ALA A 302 -15.22 -1.88 -28.88
C ALA A 302 -15.35 -0.64 -29.78
N ILE A 303 -14.28 0.16 -29.93
CA ILE A 303 -14.26 1.31 -30.85
C ILE A 303 -14.37 0.85 -32.31
N ALA A 304 -13.58 -0.17 -32.69
CA ALA A 304 -13.60 -0.70 -34.05
C ALA A 304 -14.98 -1.27 -34.41
N SER A 305 -15.58 -2.04 -33.49
CA SER A 305 -16.92 -2.62 -33.62
C SER A 305 -18.00 -1.53 -33.76
N SER A 306 -17.95 -0.50 -32.92
CA SER A 306 -18.85 0.66 -32.98
C SER A 306 -18.78 1.39 -34.33
N SER A 307 -17.57 1.70 -34.81
CA SER A 307 -17.36 2.37 -36.10
C SER A 307 -17.85 1.53 -37.29
N THR A 308 -17.74 0.20 -37.19
CA THR A 308 -18.20 -0.73 -38.22
C THR A 308 -19.72 -0.77 -38.28
N VAL A 309 -20.39 -0.78 -37.12
CA VAL A 309 -21.86 -0.73 -37.03
C VAL A 309 -22.41 0.60 -37.53
N GLU A 310 -21.74 1.71 -37.20
CA GLU A 310 -22.11 3.04 -37.72
C GLU A 310 -22.06 3.08 -39.25
N ARG A 311 -20.94 2.63 -39.84
CA ARG A 311 -20.78 2.54 -41.30
C ARG A 311 -21.81 1.60 -41.93
N ALA A 312 -22.09 0.45 -41.32
CA ALA A 312 -23.09 -0.50 -41.78
C ALA A 312 -24.50 0.13 -41.80
N ASN A 313 -24.87 0.89 -40.77
CA ASN A 313 -26.15 1.60 -40.70
C ASN A 313 -26.28 2.67 -41.80
N VAL A 314 -25.21 3.40 -42.10
CA VAL A 314 -25.18 4.38 -43.21
C VAL A 314 -25.39 3.68 -44.55
N GLN A 315 -24.65 2.59 -44.81
CA GLN A 315 -24.78 1.81 -46.05
C GLN A 315 -26.19 1.24 -46.22
N LEU A 316 -26.85 0.81 -45.15
CA LEU A 316 -28.23 0.31 -45.20
C LEU A 316 -29.24 1.41 -45.55
N ARG A 317 -29.08 2.61 -44.98
CA ARG A 317 -29.94 3.76 -45.35
C ARG A 317 -29.77 4.11 -46.82
N GLU A 318 -28.54 4.10 -47.32
CA GLU A 318 -28.26 4.38 -48.73
C GLU A 318 -28.79 3.27 -49.64
N ALA A 319 -28.60 1.99 -49.29
CA ALA A 319 -29.14 0.85 -50.03
C ALA A 319 -30.67 0.86 -50.08
N ARG A 320 -31.35 1.22 -48.97
CA ARG A 320 -32.80 1.38 -48.94
C ARG A 320 -33.27 2.51 -49.85
N ARG A 321 -32.54 3.63 -49.89
CA ARG A 321 -32.82 4.75 -50.81
C ARG A 321 -32.66 4.32 -52.27
N ARG A 322 -31.52 3.72 -52.61
CA ARG A 322 -31.25 3.18 -53.96
C ARG A 322 -32.27 2.13 -54.40
N GLY A 323 -32.71 1.25 -53.51
CA GLY A 323 -33.74 0.27 -53.79
C GLY A 323 -35.09 0.90 -54.11
N LYS A 324 -35.48 1.98 -53.40
CA LYS A 324 -36.70 2.74 -53.72
C LYS A 324 -36.60 3.41 -55.09
N ASP A 325 -35.46 4.04 -55.37
CA ASP A 325 -35.23 4.75 -56.62
C ASP A 325 -35.19 3.78 -57.82
N SER A 326 -34.56 2.61 -57.66
CA SER A 326 -34.56 1.55 -58.67
C SER A 326 -35.96 1.00 -58.94
N ARG A 327 -36.76 0.72 -57.90
CA ARG A 327 -38.15 0.26 -58.07
C ARG A 327 -39.01 1.30 -58.79
N LEU A 328 -38.85 2.58 -58.45
CA LEU A 328 -39.54 3.66 -59.14
C LEU A 328 -39.16 3.71 -60.62
N PHE A 329 -37.86 3.61 -60.93
CA PHE A 329 -37.37 3.62 -62.30
C PHE A 329 -37.90 2.43 -63.12
N ILE A 330 -37.90 1.23 -62.54
CA ILE A 330 -38.46 0.02 -63.18
C ILE A 330 -39.96 0.21 -63.45
N LEU A 331 -40.72 0.79 -62.50
CA LEU A 331 -42.15 1.03 -62.66
C LEU A 331 -42.42 2.03 -63.80
N VAL A 332 -41.68 3.15 -63.83
CA VAL A 332 -41.75 4.14 -64.91
C VAL A 332 -41.40 3.52 -66.27
N PHE A 333 -40.34 2.71 -66.32
CA PHE A 333 -39.93 2.00 -67.54
C PHE A 333 -41.03 1.04 -68.04
N LEU A 334 -41.64 0.26 -67.15
CA LEU A 334 -42.67 -0.71 -67.50
C LEU A 334 -43.95 0.00 -68.00
N ILE A 335 -44.36 1.09 -67.34
CA ILE A 335 -45.47 1.93 -67.81
C ILE A 335 -45.16 2.54 -69.18
N GLY A 336 -43.96 3.12 -69.35
CA GLY A 336 -43.55 3.72 -70.62
C GLY A 336 -43.52 2.71 -71.77
N SER A 337 -42.98 1.52 -71.53
CA SER A 337 -42.97 0.43 -72.50
C SER A 337 -44.38 -0.06 -72.84
N SER A 338 -45.28 -0.12 -71.85
CA SER A 338 -46.69 -0.48 -72.07
C SER A 338 -47.39 0.52 -73.00
N PHE A 339 -47.21 1.82 -72.76
CA PHE A 339 -47.74 2.86 -73.64
C PHE A 339 -47.14 2.83 -75.05
N ALA A 340 -45.83 2.58 -75.17
CA ALA A 340 -45.17 2.46 -76.47
C ALA A 340 -45.75 1.30 -77.30
N LEU A 341 -46.01 0.14 -76.67
CA LEU A 341 -46.65 -1.00 -77.33
C LEU A 341 -48.09 -0.68 -77.75
N LEU A 342 -48.85 0.04 -76.91
CA LEU A 342 -50.21 0.45 -77.25
C LEU A 342 -50.24 1.41 -78.45
N PHE A 343 -49.31 2.35 -78.51
CA PHE A 343 -49.21 3.30 -79.61
C PHE A 343 -48.82 2.60 -80.93
N LEU A 344 -47.87 1.65 -80.88
CA LEU A 344 -47.44 0.88 -82.04
C LEU A 344 -48.51 -0.09 -82.56
N HIS A 345 -49.44 -0.53 -81.70
CA HIS A 345 -50.58 -1.33 -82.14
C HIS A 345 -51.72 -0.47 -82.73
N TYR A 346 -51.87 0.77 -82.28
CA TYR A 346 -52.95 1.65 -82.72
C TYR A 346 -52.67 2.32 -84.08
N TYR A 347 -51.40 2.47 -84.44
CA TYR A 347 -50.93 3.09 -85.68
C TYR A 347 -50.22 2.07 -86.55
#